data_AF-A0A3D1JAM7-F1
#
_entry.id   AF-A0A3D1JAM7-F1
#
_cell.length_a   1.000
_cell.length_b   1.000
_cell.length_c   1.000
_cell.angle_alpha   90.00
_cell.angle_beta   90.00
_cell.angle_gamma   90.00
#
_symmetry.space_group_name_H-M   'P 1'
#
loop_
_entity.id
_entity.type
_entity.pdbx_description
1 polymer ?
#
loop_
_entity_poly.entity_id
_entity_poly.type
_entity_poly.pdbx_seq_one_letter_code
_entity_poly.pdbx_strand_id
1 'polypeptide(L)'
;PIIDYPKDELATLFMKVLPYLRKIGTVVIGDAVGNEIEEAALQVIFSLRKIKGQIDLQVDFTYGDVVFSSDPKYQHTPADHPEILRDFKQEARIEQVLDTLGYQASSKNRQKELPLGEHL
;
A
#
# COMPACT_ATOMS: atom_id res chain seq x y z
N PRO A 1 -21.90 24.11 -9.23
CA PRO A 1 -21.99 23.14 -8.11
C PRO A 1 -20.67 23.22 -7.34
N ILE A 2 -20.74 23.44 -6.03
CA ILE A 2 -19.55 23.40 -5.15
C ILE A 2 -19.53 22.00 -4.57
N ILE A 3 -18.41 21.29 -4.74
CA ILE A 3 -18.21 19.96 -4.18
C ILE A 3 -17.11 20.11 -3.14
N ASP A 4 -17.51 20.07 -1.87
CA ASP A 4 -16.57 20.11 -0.74
C ASP A 4 -15.95 18.73 -0.54
N TYR A 5 -14.62 18.69 -0.43
CA TYR A 5 -13.87 17.47 -0.16
C TYR A 5 -13.14 17.61 1.17
N PRO A 6 -13.32 16.65 2.09
CA PRO A 6 -12.57 16.61 3.34
C PRO A 6 -11.10 16.23 3.07
N LYS A 7 -10.19 16.64 3.96
CA LYS A 7 -8.72 16.52 3.77
C LYS A 7 -8.23 15.09 3.58
N ASP A 8 -8.86 14.14 4.25
CA ASP A 8 -8.60 12.70 4.16
C ASP A 8 -8.98 12.08 2.80
N GLU A 9 -9.88 12.72 2.04
CA GLU A 9 -10.27 12.24 0.71
C GLU A 9 -9.44 12.85 -0.43
N LEU A 10 -8.66 13.90 -0.15
CA LEU A 10 -7.88 14.63 -1.15
C LEU A 10 -6.84 13.73 -1.83
N ALA A 11 -6.06 12.95 -1.10
CA ALA A 11 -5.07 12.07 -1.73
C ALA A 11 -5.72 11.03 -2.65
N THR A 12 -6.80 10.38 -2.21
CA THR A 12 -7.52 9.41 -3.04
C THR A 12 -8.00 10.02 -4.36
N LEU A 13 -8.51 11.27 -4.32
CA LEU A 13 -8.90 11.99 -5.53
C LEU A 13 -7.71 12.29 -6.42
N PHE A 14 -6.62 12.85 -5.86
CA PHE A 14 -5.41 13.15 -6.63
C PHE A 14 -4.82 11.91 -7.27
N MET A 15 -4.82 10.76 -6.61
CA MET A 15 -4.37 9.51 -7.21
C MET A 15 -5.21 9.02 -8.37
N LYS A 16 -6.52 9.27 -8.31
CA LYS A 16 -7.40 8.94 -9.44
C LYS A 16 -7.21 9.90 -10.60
N VAL A 17 -6.95 11.19 -10.34
CA VAL A 17 -7.03 12.24 -11.37
C VAL A 17 -5.66 12.62 -11.94
N LEU A 18 -4.61 12.73 -11.11
CA LEU A 18 -3.25 13.11 -11.53
C LEU A 18 -2.70 12.24 -12.66
N PRO A 19 -2.84 10.89 -12.65
CA PRO A 19 -2.31 10.07 -13.73
C PRO A 19 -2.92 10.38 -15.10
N TYR A 20 -4.19 10.80 -15.14
CA TYR A 20 -4.83 11.20 -16.39
C TYR A 20 -4.43 12.61 -16.80
N LEU A 21 -4.36 13.54 -15.85
CA LEU A 21 -3.91 14.91 -16.12
C LEU A 21 -2.46 14.95 -16.64
N ARG A 22 -1.56 14.14 -16.06
CA ARG A 22 -0.15 14.01 -16.50
C ARG A 22 -0.01 13.44 -17.92
N LYS A 23 -1.00 12.69 -18.42
CA LYS A 23 -0.99 12.20 -19.81
C LYS A 23 -1.33 13.27 -20.83
N ILE A 24 -2.07 14.30 -20.42
CA ILE A 24 -2.58 15.35 -21.31
C ILE A 24 -1.86 16.69 -21.14
N GLY A 25 -0.97 16.82 -20.16
CA GLY A 25 -0.15 18.01 -19.97
C GLY A 25 0.71 17.97 -18.70
N THR A 26 1.45 19.05 -18.46
CA THR A 26 2.22 19.25 -17.23
C THR A 26 1.29 19.64 -16.09
N VAL A 27 1.31 18.89 -15.00
CA VAL A 27 0.52 19.20 -13.80
C VAL A 27 1.43 19.86 -12.78
N VAL A 28 1.09 21.08 -12.37
CA VAL A 28 1.77 21.82 -11.30
C VAL A 28 0.86 21.79 -10.08
N ILE A 29 1.34 21.19 -9.00
CA ILE A 29 0.64 21.19 -7.71
C ILE A 29 1.07 22.46 -6.97
N GLY A 30 0.11 23.31 -6.59
CA GLY A 30 0.42 24.53 -5.83
C GLY A 30 0.88 24.20 -4.41
N ASP A 31 1.73 25.06 -3.84
CA ASP A 31 2.41 24.83 -2.55
C ASP A 31 1.46 24.51 -1.39
N ALA A 32 0.26 25.08 -1.38
CA ALA A 32 -0.76 24.82 -0.36
C ALA A 32 -1.25 23.35 -0.35
N VAL A 33 -1.16 22.65 -1.49
CA VAL A 33 -1.52 21.24 -1.63
C VAL A 33 -0.27 20.36 -1.53
N GLY A 34 0.87 20.82 -2.05
CA GLY A 34 2.14 20.09 -1.98
C GLY A 34 2.66 19.90 -0.55
N ASN A 35 2.32 20.80 0.38
CA ASN A 35 2.66 20.65 1.80
C ASN A 35 1.75 19.64 2.53
N GLU A 36 0.59 19.32 1.96
CA GLU A 36 -0.40 18.42 2.57
C GLU A 36 -0.31 17.00 1.99
N ILE A 37 0.47 16.81 0.92
CA ILE A 37 0.55 15.56 0.17
C ILE A 37 2.00 15.20 -0.12
N GLU A 38 2.41 13.98 0.25
CA GLU A 38 3.75 13.48 -0.03
C GLU A 38 3.75 12.42 -1.15
N GLU A 39 4.60 12.65 -2.15
CA GLU A 39 4.94 11.70 -3.20
C GLU A 39 6.16 10.88 -2.79
N ALA A 40 5.94 9.75 -2.12
CA ALA A 40 6.96 8.76 -1.85
C ALA A 40 6.80 7.53 -2.76
N ALA A 41 7.92 6.93 -3.18
CA ALA A 41 7.89 5.73 -4.00
C ALA A 41 7.44 4.52 -3.16
N LEU A 42 6.53 3.71 -3.72
CA LEU A 42 6.10 2.46 -3.10
C LEU A 42 7.28 1.48 -2.97
N GLN A 43 7.55 1.05 -1.75
CA GLN A 43 8.41 -0.09 -1.43
C GLN A 43 7.57 -1.17 -0.77
N VAL A 44 7.86 -2.44 -1.06
CA VAL A 44 7.11 -3.55 -0.48
C VAL A 44 8.05 -4.51 0.21
N ILE A 45 7.78 -4.77 1.49
CA ILE A 45 8.54 -5.68 2.33
C ILE A 45 7.67 -6.91 2.61
N PHE A 46 8.21 -8.08 2.26
CA PHE A 46 7.58 -9.38 2.54
C PHE A 46 8.29 -10.04 3.72
N SER A 47 7.59 -10.16 4.85
CA SER A 47 8.10 -10.79 6.06
C SER A 47 7.50 -12.19 6.21
N LEU A 48 8.32 -13.23 5.97
CA LEU A 48 7.89 -14.62 6.03
C LEU A 48 8.29 -15.27 7.36
N ARG A 49 7.33 -15.93 8.01
CA ARG A 49 7.55 -16.68 9.26
C ARG A 49 6.97 -18.07 9.15
N LYS A 50 7.67 -19.06 9.69
CA LYS A 50 7.14 -20.42 9.83
C LYS A 50 6.34 -20.53 11.13
N ILE A 51 5.05 -20.80 11.04
CA ILE A 51 4.16 -20.98 12.21
C ILE A 51 3.37 -22.27 12.02
N LYS A 52 3.51 -23.23 12.94
CA LYS A 52 2.73 -24.48 12.98
C LYS A 52 2.62 -25.24 11.63
N GLY A 53 3.70 -25.29 10.84
CA GLY A 53 3.68 -25.96 9.54
C GLY A 53 3.12 -25.13 8.38
N GLN A 54 2.89 -23.83 8.60
CA GLN A 54 2.47 -22.88 7.57
C GLN A 54 3.51 -21.75 7.44
N ILE A 55 3.52 -21.12 6.28
CA ILE A 55 4.19 -19.85 6.00
C ILE A 55 3.19 -18.74 6.28
N ASP A 56 3.45 -17.96 7.32
CA ASP A 56 2.79 -16.69 7.64
C ASP A 56 3.55 -15.57 6.93
N LEU A 57 2.89 -14.91 5.98
CA LEU A 57 3.42 -13.81 5.18
C LEU A 57 2.74 -12.51 5.60
N GLN A 58 3.54 -11.62 6.18
CA GLN A 58 3.18 -10.22 6.39
C GLN A 58 3.64 -9.40 5.17
N VAL A 59 2.78 -8.48 4.74
CA VAL A 59 3.04 -7.58 3.61
C VAL A 59 3.00 -6.16 4.13
N ASP A 60 4.10 -5.43 3.95
CA ASP A 60 4.20 -4.04 4.35
C ASP A 60 4.40 -3.18 3.11
N PHE A 61 3.46 -2.26 2.88
CA PHE A 61 3.56 -1.22 1.85
C PHE A 61 4.13 0.04 2.47
N THR A 62 5.37 0.37 2.13
CA THR A 62 6.12 1.48 2.70
C THR A 62 6.21 2.64 1.71
N TYR A 63 5.95 3.84 2.22
CA TYR A 63 6.04 5.11 1.50
C TYR A 63 6.84 6.08 2.37
N GLY A 64 8.14 6.19 2.12
CA GLY A 64 9.02 6.96 3.00
C GLY A 64 9.03 6.36 4.40
N ASP A 65 8.60 7.15 5.38
CA ASP A 65 8.52 6.73 6.80
C ASP A 65 7.14 6.15 7.18
N VAL A 66 6.17 6.11 6.26
CA VAL A 66 4.84 5.54 6.50
C VAL A 66 4.80 4.07 6.07
N VAL A 67 4.27 3.22 6.94
CA VAL A 67 4.12 1.78 6.72
C VAL A 67 2.65 1.38 6.85
N PHE A 68 2.08 0.90 5.75
CA PHE A 68 0.78 0.23 5.72
C PHE A 68 0.99 -1.29 5.77
N SER A 69 0.79 -1.89 6.93
CA SER A 69 1.05 -3.32 7.15
C SER A 69 -0.23 -4.15 7.16
N SER A 70 -0.14 -5.40 6.68
CA SER A 70 -1.19 -6.39 6.90
C SER A 70 -1.40 -6.72 8.39
N ASP A 71 -0.34 -6.65 9.21
CA ASP A 71 -0.46 -6.81 10.67
C ASP A 71 -0.51 -5.43 11.33
N PRO A 72 -1.64 -5.02 11.95
CA PRO A 72 -1.81 -3.69 12.54
C PRO A 72 -0.75 -3.31 13.58
N LYS A 73 -0.06 -4.30 14.17
CA LYS A 73 1.05 -4.07 15.09
C LYS A 73 2.24 -3.36 14.43
N TYR A 74 2.42 -3.54 13.12
CA TYR A 74 3.52 -2.98 12.34
C TYR A 74 3.06 -1.79 11.46
N GLN A 75 1.80 -1.36 11.59
CA GLN A 75 1.33 -0.11 11.02
C GLN A 75 2.11 1.05 11.66
N HIS A 76 2.68 1.92 10.83
CA HIS A 76 3.39 3.10 11.31
C HIS A 76 3.02 4.31 10.46
N THR A 77 2.54 5.37 11.13
CA THR A 77 2.26 6.66 10.50
C THR A 77 2.69 7.73 11.49
N PRO A 78 3.69 8.58 11.17
CA PRO A 78 4.08 9.68 12.05
C PRO A 78 2.93 10.65 12.27
N ALA A 79 2.84 11.26 13.46
CA ALA A 79 1.68 12.06 13.87
C ALA A 79 1.48 13.36 13.05
N ASP A 80 2.55 13.85 12.42
CA ASP A 80 2.57 15.10 11.64
C ASP A 80 2.95 14.82 10.17
N HIS A 81 2.59 13.63 9.69
CA HIS A 81 2.89 13.20 8.33
C HIS A 81 1.82 13.73 7.35
N PRO A 82 2.21 14.31 6.19
CA PRO A 82 1.26 14.68 5.12
C PRO A 82 0.50 13.47 4.58
N GLU A 83 -0.58 13.66 3.84
CA GLU A 83 -1.32 12.52 3.28
C GLU A 83 -0.48 11.82 2.17
N ILE A 84 -0.33 10.50 2.25
CA ILE A 84 0.47 9.72 1.29
C ILE A 84 -0.34 9.42 0.02
N LEU A 85 0.25 9.66 -1.15
CA LEU A 85 -0.28 9.16 -2.43
C LEU A 85 0.06 7.67 -2.62
N ARG A 86 -0.75 6.79 -2.06
CA ARG A 86 -0.63 5.32 -2.15
C ARG A 86 -0.91 4.70 -3.53
N ASP A 87 0.06 4.06 -4.17
CA ASP A 87 -0.15 3.35 -5.45
C ASP A 87 -1.02 2.09 -5.31
N PHE A 88 -2.33 2.28 -5.12
CA PHE A 88 -3.34 1.23 -4.96
C PHE A 88 -3.37 0.26 -6.13
N LYS A 89 -2.97 0.70 -7.33
CA LYS A 89 -2.92 -0.18 -8.51
C LYS A 89 -1.80 -1.21 -8.36
N GLN A 90 -0.62 -0.77 -7.91
CA GLN A 90 0.50 -1.68 -7.67
C GLN A 90 0.30 -2.51 -6.40
N GLU A 91 -0.27 -1.94 -5.33
CA GLU A 91 -0.67 -2.71 -4.14
C GLU A 91 -1.63 -3.85 -4.53
N ALA A 92 -2.71 -3.56 -5.26
CA ALA A 92 -3.67 -4.57 -5.72
C ALA A 92 -3.02 -5.63 -6.63
N ARG A 93 -2.08 -5.24 -7.48
CA ARG A 93 -1.33 -6.19 -8.33
C ARG A 93 -0.48 -7.14 -7.49
N ILE A 94 0.15 -6.64 -6.43
CA ILE A 94 0.93 -7.46 -5.50
C ILE A 94 0.02 -8.47 -4.80
N GLU A 95 -1.15 -8.03 -4.35
CA GLU A 95 -2.13 -8.91 -3.71
C GLU A 95 -2.61 -10.02 -4.66
N GLN A 96 -2.82 -9.71 -5.94
CA GLN A 96 -3.14 -10.72 -6.96
C GLN A 96 -2.01 -11.73 -7.19
N VAL A 97 -0.74 -11.30 -7.12
CA VAL A 97 0.41 -12.20 -7.20
C VAL A 97 0.40 -13.16 -6.00
N LEU A 98 0.11 -12.67 -4.79
CA LEU A 98 0.03 -13.52 -3.61
C LEU A 98 -1.10 -14.55 -3.70
N ASP A 99 -2.26 -14.16 -4.24
CA ASP A 99 -3.36 -15.07 -4.51
C ASP A 99 -2.94 -16.17 -5.49
N THR A 100 -2.23 -15.80 -6.57
CA THR A 100 -1.70 -16.74 -7.57
C THR A 100 -0.67 -17.70 -6.97
N LEU A 101 0.11 -17.24 -5.99
CA LEU A 101 1.08 -18.06 -5.25
C LEU A 101 0.41 -18.98 -4.21
N GLY A 102 -0.91 -18.92 -4.05
CA GLY A 102 -1.68 -19.77 -3.14
C GLY A 102 -1.63 -19.32 -1.68
N TYR A 103 -1.28 -18.06 -1.42
CA TYR A 103 -1.45 -17.47 -0.10
C TYR A 103 -2.92 -17.09 0.11
N GLN A 104 -3.47 -17.44 1.26
CA GLN A 104 -4.86 -17.18 1.64
C GLN A 104 -4.92 -16.12 2.74
N ALA A 105 -5.94 -15.27 2.70
CA ALA A 105 -6.17 -14.29 3.77
C ALA A 105 -6.47 -15.00 5.11
N SER A 106 -5.83 -14.55 6.19
CA SER A 106 -6.14 -14.94 7.57
C SER A 106 -6.69 -13.74 8.35
N SER A 107 -6.73 -13.83 9.69
CA SER A 107 -7.16 -12.72 10.55
C SER A 107 -6.21 -11.52 10.57
N LYS A 108 -4.93 -11.70 10.18
CA LYS A 108 -3.92 -10.63 10.17
C LYS A 108 -3.07 -10.68 8.91
N ASN A 109 -2.47 -11.83 8.65
CA ASN A 109 -1.50 -12.02 7.59
C ASN A 109 -2.04 -12.92 6.48
N ARG A 110 -1.20 -13.17 5.48
CA ARG A 110 -1.45 -14.14 4.41
C ARG A 110 -0.82 -15.47 4.82
N GLN A 111 -1.51 -16.59 4.63
CA GLN A 111 -1.00 -17.89 5.05
C GLN A 111 -1.00 -18.90 3.91
N LYS A 112 0.02 -19.76 3.89
CA LYS A 112 0.15 -20.86 2.94
C LYS A 112 0.72 -22.07 3.67
N GLU A 113 0.23 -23.27 3.39
CA GLU A 113 0.84 -24.48 3.96
C GLU A 113 2.29 -24.62 3.47
N LEU A 114 3.19 -25.03 4.38
CA LEU A 114 4.54 -25.41 3.95
C LEU A 114 4.44 -26.67 3.11
N PRO A 115 5.08 -26.72 1.93
CA PRO A 115 5.18 -27.95 1.18
C PRO A 115 5.89 -29.02 2.03
N LEU A 116 5.32 -30.23 2.05
CA LEU A 116 5.90 -31.41 2.70
C LEU A 116 6.63 -32.25 1.62
N GLY A 117 7.93 -32.55 1.80
CA GLY A 117 8.69 -33.45 0.90
C GLY A 117 9.37 -32.80 -0.33
N GLU A 118 9.84 -33.62 -1.27
CA GLU A 118 10.75 -33.39 -2.44
C GLU A 118 10.38 -32.27 -3.47
N HIS A 119 9.60 -31.28 -3.08
CA HIS A 119 9.32 -30.09 -3.88
C HIS A 119 10.00 -28.85 -3.28
N LEU A 120 11.30 -28.97 -3.03
CA LEU A 120 12.24 -27.87 -2.77
C LEU A 120 13.02 -27.53 -4.04
#